data_AF-A0A0D0GIM2-F1
#
_entry.id   AF-A0A0D0GIM2-F1
#
_cell.length_a   1.000
_cell.length_b   1.000
_cell.length_c   1.000
_cell.angle_alpha   90.00
_cell.angle_beta   90.00
_cell.angle_gamma   90.00
#
_symmetry.space_group_name_H-M   'P 1'
#
loop_
_entity.id
_entity.type
_entity.pdbx_description
1 polymer ?
#
loop_
_entity_poly.entity_id
_entity_poly.type
_entity_poly.pdbx_seq_one_letter_code
_entity_poly.pdbx_strand_id
1 'polypeptide(L)'
;MAKQALNTIKNWFKTGLKPSQQQFWDTWDSFLHKDEMIPTASIENLDRRFDEKADQEAFSGHLADAIAHGSNKVDKEPGKGLSSNDYTAQDKQKLDRLYNFDDTEILDQLEVINLKNTTQDTDIAGLKDLAATINSKENIIAPGTTAQYFRGDKTWQTLDKGIVGLNNLPVYTTNYDALEGGLGDGDFYRMPEFLGNYAVAAASVNMASPIIITLTVIRDNYTMSDGSVIYSSSGRPIDFFIDYGDGDSQKSNGITAAIKHTYKKAGTYKIKLFFSDYSMVNSVYISDSCVTKTENISRLKDLPLFTVSKGNLGYFNTKMPSRLQVFALSNGEDGKNNDIVTGIDLDIFNDHISSYLAIQILATALNKIDFNVGLPASLDNIVISMNKQLKNINLDMFKNCVNLRSIDFNLNDNLSEVNSTISLPSSLTRFSMDTSKITSFNPDRFKNCLNLSFIAIEKSNLASFTPLVFLSQRLKQLNLKGNKFSVEEVNNILIDLDKLEFTSLSVELNNQNPPAVPTGAGLAAKERLIAKGFSITTDTAAVE
;
A
#
# COMPACT_ATOMS: atom_id res chain seq x y z
N MET A 1 25.74 5.75 33.37
CA MET A 1 25.07 6.99 32.90
C MET A 1 25.89 7.58 31.78
N ALA A 2 25.26 8.29 30.84
CA ALA A 2 25.94 8.93 29.71
C ALA A 2 27.09 9.82 30.21
N LYS A 3 28.27 9.72 29.58
CA LYS A 3 29.45 10.53 29.91
C LYS A 3 29.19 12.03 29.73
N GLN A 4 28.33 12.38 28.78
CA GLN A 4 27.87 13.73 28.48
C GLN A 4 26.37 13.75 28.22
N ALA A 5 25.71 14.85 28.61
CA ALA A 5 24.29 15.04 28.32
C ALA A 5 24.04 15.15 26.81
N LEU A 6 22.94 14.57 26.33
CA LEU A 6 22.60 14.55 24.90
C LEU A 6 22.54 15.95 24.27
N ASN A 7 22.07 16.96 25.01
CA ASN A 7 22.02 18.34 24.51
C ASN A 7 23.41 18.97 24.37
N THR A 8 24.36 18.58 25.23
CA THR A 8 25.77 18.99 25.11
C THR A 8 26.38 18.39 23.85
N ILE A 9 26.15 17.09 23.61
CA ILE A 9 26.61 16.38 22.41
C ILE A 9 26.04 17.01 21.13
N LYS A 10 24.73 17.28 21.07
CA LYS A 10 24.08 17.89 19.90
C LYS A 10 24.68 19.26 19.53
N ASN A 11 25.16 20.02 20.50
CA ASN A 11 25.80 21.31 20.23
C ASN A 11 27.17 21.17 19.55
N TRP A 12 27.85 20.04 19.69
CA TRP A 12 29.15 19.80 19.05
C TRP A 12 29.05 19.46 17.55
N PHE A 13 27.87 19.07 17.08
CA PHE A 13 27.62 18.63 15.68
C PHE A 13 26.67 19.55 14.91
N LYS A 14 26.56 20.83 15.30
CA LYS A 14 25.81 21.82 14.51
C LYS A 14 26.54 22.11 13.20
N THR A 15 25.77 22.41 12.15
CA THR A 15 26.30 22.76 10.83
C THR A 15 27.38 23.84 10.92
N GLY A 16 28.55 23.56 10.35
CA GLY A 16 29.71 24.47 10.38
C GLY A 16 30.61 24.32 11.60
N LEU A 17 30.24 23.52 12.61
CA LEU A 17 31.10 23.17 13.73
C LEU A 17 31.73 21.79 13.54
N LYS A 18 33.00 21.66 13.88
CA LYS A 18 33.73 20.39 13.90
C LYS A 18 34.08 20.06 15.36
N PRO A 19 33.60 18.94 15.91
CA PRO A 19 33.93 18.56 17.28
C PRO A 19 35.44 18.31 17.41
N SER A 20 35.98 18.57 18.59
CA SER A 20 37.32 18.10 18.95
C SER A 20 37.33 16.57 19.01
N GLN A 21 38.53 15.97 18.96
CA GLN A 21 38.67 14.52 19.09
C GLN A 21 38.05 13.98 20.39
N GLN A 22 38.25 14.68 21.52
CA GLN A 22 37.65 14.28 22.79
C GLN A 22 36.12 14.40 22.77
N GLN A 23 35.58 15.47 22.17
CA GLN A 23 34.13 15.63 22.02
C GLN A 23 33.52 14.55 21.12
N PHE A 24 34.24 14.15 20.08
CA PHE A 24 33.84 13.05 19.21
C PHE A 24 33.83 11.70 19.96
N TRP A 25 34.85 11.40 20.77
CA TRP A 25 34.87 10.18 21.58
C TRP A 25 33.83 10.18 22.69
N ASP A 26 33.69 11.30 23.41
CA ASP A 26 32.68 11.46 24.46
C ASP A 26 31.26 11.32 23.91
N THR A 27 31.05 11.56 22.61
CA THR A 27 29.77 11.30 21.95
C THR A 27 29.46 9.81 21.97
N TRP A 28 30.39 8.97 21.49
CA TRP A 28 30.19 7.53 21.43
C TRP A 28 30.17 6.89 22.82
N ASP A 29 31.06 7.32 23.73
CA ASP A 29 31.10 6.85 25.13
C ASP A 29 29.84 7.21 25.93
N SER A 30 29.02 8.15 25.44
CA SER A 30 27.76 8.53 26.09
C SER A 30 26.57 7.66 25.70
N PHE A 31 26.71 6.83 24.67
CA PHE A 31 25.71 5.85 24.24
C PHE A 31 26.17 4.44 24.63
N LEU A 32 25.22 3.61 25.09
CA LEU A 32 25.49 2.20 25.34
C LEU A 32 25.41 1.42 24.02
N HIS A 33 26.36 0.52 23.79
CA HIS A 33 26.31 -0.39 22.65
C HIS A 33 25.34 -1.54 22.92
N LYS A 34 24.74 -2.08 21.85
CA LYS A 34 23.70 -3.13 21.93
C LYS A 34 24.14 -4.40 22.68
N ASP A 35 25.43 -4.68 22.70
CA ASP A 35 26.03 -5.88 23.28
C ASP A 35 26.60 -5.61 24.68
N GLU A 36 26.50 -4.37 25.17
CA GLU A 36 26.95 -3.99 26.51
C GLU A 36 25.84 -4.23 27.53
N MET A 37 26.22 -4.73 28.70
CA MET A 37 25.27 -4.95 29.80
C MET A 37 24.80 -3.61 30.36
N ILE A 38 23.49 -3.40 30.41
CA ILE A 38 22.89 -2.21 31.01
C ILE A 38 22.96 -2.34 32.55
N PRO A 39 23.65 -1.44 33.27
CA PRO A 39 23.71 -1.51 34.72
C PRO A 39 22.33 -1.25 35.33
N THR A 40 21.90 -2.10 36.26
CA THR A 40 20.60 -2.03 36.95
C THR A 40 20.30 -0.62 37.51
N ALA A 41 21.33 0.04 38.05
CA ALA A 41 21.24 1.40 38.60
C ALA A 41 20.91 2.51 37.57
N SER A 42 20.98 2.22 36.27
CA SER A 42 20.62 3.16 35.20
C SER A 42 19.17 3.04 34.71
N ILE A 43 18.40 2.12 35.28
CA ILE A 43 17.00 1.89 34.91
C ILE A 43 16.12 2.53 35.98
N GLU A 44 15.48 3.64 35.62
CA GLU A 44 14.64 4.41 36.54
C GLU A 44 13.44 3.58 37.01
N ASN A 45 13.13 3.65 38.31
CA ASN A 45 12.02 2.94 38.96
C ASN A 45 12.10 1.41 38.89
N LEU A 46 13.25 0.82 38.57
CA LEU A 46 13.37 -0.64 38.48
C LEU A 46 13.09 -1.31 39.83
N ASP A 47 13.63 -0.77 40.93
CA ASP A 47 13.41 -1.27 42.29
C ASP A 47 11.93 -1.19 42.67
N ARG A 48 11.29 -0.04 42.44
CA ARG A 48 9.85 0.16 42.70
C ARG A 48 8.97 -0.83 41.93
N ARG A 49 9.37 -1.21 40.70
CA ARG A 49 8.65 -2.17 39.86
C ARG A 49 8.82 -3.61 40.35
N PHE A 50 9.90 -3.92 41.06
CA PHE A 50 10.06 -5.20 41.76
C PHE A 50 9.28 -5.21 43.07
N ASP A 51 9.26 -4.11 43.81
CA ASP A 51 8.46 -3.99 45.05
C ASP A 51 6.95 -4.08 44.81
N GLU A 52 6.49 -3.78 43.58
CA GLU A 52 5.09 -3.96 43.14
C GLU A 52 4.70 -5.44 42.86
N LYS A 53 5.66 -6.38 42.93
CA LYS A 53 5.40 -7.81 42.72
C LYS A 53 5.41 -8.53 44.06
N ALA A 54 4.38 -9.33 44.31
CA ALA A 54 4.41 -10.29 45.42
C ALA A 54 5.59 -11.25 45.19
N ASP A 55 6.40 -11.47 46.20
CA ASP A 55 7.45 -12.48 46.13
C ASP A 55 6.83 -13.88 46.02
N GLN A 56 7.61 -14.81 45.47
CA GLN A 56 7.14 -16.15 45.14
C GLN A 56 6.65 -16.91 46.39
N GLU A 57 7.23 -16.57 47.55
CA GLU A 57 6.89 -17.17 48.83
C GLU A 57 5.52 -16.67 49.33
N ALA A 58 5.23 -15.36 49.25
CA ALA A 58 3.89 -14.84 49.58
C ALA A 58 2.81 -15.37 48.62
N PHE A 59 3.11 -15.47 47.32
CA PHE A 59 2.16 -16.04 46.35
C PHE A 59 1.86 -17.51 46.62
N SER A 60 2.90 -18.31 46.89
CA SER A 60 2.75 -19.74 47.17
C SER A 60 2.03 -19.97 48.50
N GLY A 61 2.31 -19.15 49.52
CA GLY A 61 1.59 -19.15 50.79
C GLY A 61 0.11 -18.84 50.62
N HIS A 62 -0.23 -17.85 49.79
CA HIS A 62 -1.62 -17.50 49.48
C HIS A 62 -2.37 -18.65 48.76
N LEU A 63 -1.69 -19.37 47.85
CA LEU A 63 -2.30 -20.47 47.11
C LEU A 63 -2.58 -21.70 47.98
N ALA A 64 -1.72 -21.95 48.96
CA ALA A 64 -1.83 -23.08 49.89
C ALA A 64 -2.77 -22.80 51.07
N ASP A 65 -3.07 -21.53 51.34
CA ASP A 65 -3.99 -21.14 52.41
C ASP A 65 -5.44 -21.10 51.91
N ALA A 66 -6.19 -22.14 52.31
CA ALA A 66 -7.61 -22.32 52.00
C ALA A 66 -8.53 -21.21 52.56
N ILE A 67 -8.01 -20.36 53.44
CA ILE A 67 -8.75 -19.28 54.12
C ILE A 67 -8.19 -17.90 53.75
N ALA A 68 -7.27 -17.81 52.79
CA ALA A 68 -6.61 -16.55 52.42
C ALA A 68 -7.56 -15.46 51.90
N HIS A 69 -8.81 -15.81 51.59
CA HIS A 69 -9.88 -14.88 51.24
C HIS A 69 -11.05 -14.88 52.25
N GLY A 70 -10.79 -15.26 53.50
CA GLY A 70 -11.72 -15.25 54.63
C GLY A 70 -12.58 -16.51 54.74
N SER A 71 -12.87 -16.92 55.99
CA SER A 71 -13.59 -18.15 56.35
C SER A 71 -15.10 -18.14 56.09
N ASN A 72 -15.63 -17.05 55.52
CA ASN A 72 -17.08 -16.81 55.42
C ASN A 72 -17.62 -17.09 54.02
N LYS A 73 -17.08 -18.09 53.31
CA LYS A 73 -17.70 -18.56 52.07
C LYS A 73 -18.81 -19.54 52.44
N VAL A 74 -20.03 -19.21 52.05
CA VAL A 74 -21.22 -20.03 52.35
C VAL A 74 -21.19 -21.25 51.45
N ASP A 75 -21.17 -22.45 52.03
CA ASP A 75 -21.15 -23.70 51.28
C ASP A 75 -22.45 -23.87 50.48
N LYS A 76 -22.31 -24.38 49.25
CA LYS A 76 -23.44 -24.60 48.35
C LYS A 76 -24.14 -25.91 48.71
N GLU A 77 -25.24 -25.82 49.45
CA GLU A 77 -26.10 -26.97 49.71
C GLU A 77 -27.03 -27.26 48.50
N PRO A 78 -27.15 -28.53 48.07
CA PRO A 78 -28.01 -28.91 46.94
C PRO A 78 -29.49 -28.56 47.19
N GLY A 79 -30.09 -27.79 46.27
CA GLY A 79 -31.52 -27.47 46.28
C GLY A 79 -31.91 -26.06 46.77
N LYS A 80 -30.95 -25.22 47.20
CA LYS A 80 -31.21 -23.80 47.51
C LYS A 80 -30.59 -22.86 46.47
N GLY A 81 -31.40 -21.92 45.96
CA GLY A 81 -30.94 -20.80 45.13
C GLY A 81 -30.39 -19.64 45.98
N LEU A 82 -29.44 -18.87 45.42
CA LEU A 82 -28.65 -17.84 46.12
C LEU A 82 -29.38 -16.54 46.52
N SER A 83 -30.71 -16.51 46.57
CA SER A 83 -31.44 -15.39 47.21
C SER A 83 -32.83 -15.82 47.69
N SER A 84 -33.04 -15.73 49.00
CA SER A 84 -34.37 -15.73 49.65
C SER A 84 -34.72 -14.28 49.97
N ASN A 85 -35.76 -13.73 49.36
CA ASN A 85 -36.39 -12.51 49.88
C ASN A 85 -37.43 -12.91 50.92
N ASP A 86 -36.96 -13.15 52.16
CA ASP A 86 -37.78 -13.31 53.36
C ASP A 86 -37.41 -12.19 54.34
N TYR A 87 -37.95 -10.97 54.17
CA TYR A 87 -37.67 -9.89 55.12
C TYR A 87 -38.59 -9.99 56.35
N THR A 88 -37.99 -10.12 57.53
CA THR A 88 -38.69 -10.15 58.82
C THR A 88 -38.75 -8.76 59.46
N ALA A 89 -39.61 -8.55 60.47
CA ALA A 89 -39.79 -7.26 61.14
C ALA A 89 -38.49 -6.68 61.77
N GLN A 90 -37.49 -7.52 62.04
CA GLN A 90 -36.15 -7.09 62.46
C GLN A 90 -35.36 -6.39 61.34
N ASP A 91 -35.61 -6.72 60.07
CA ASP A 91 -34.91 -6.12 58.93
C ASP A 91 -35.36 -4.69 58.66
N LYS A 92 -36.62 -4.35 58.98
CA LYS A 92 -37.10 -2.95 59.03
C LYS A 92 -36.42 -2.14 60.14
N GLN A 93 -36.23 -2.73 61.32
CA GLN A 93 -35.50 -2.06 62.42
C GLN A 93 -34.00 -1.88 62.14
N LYS A 94 -33.39 -2.73 61.32
CA LYS A 94 -32.00 -2.51 60.86
C LYS A 94 -31.92 -1.39 59.82
N LEU A 95 -32.94 -1.24 58.97
CA LEU A 95 -33.03 -0.15 58.00
C LEU A 95 -33.19 1.22 58.70
N ASP A 96 -34.00 1.30 59.76
CA ASP A 96 -34.17 2.51 60.57
C ASP A 96 -32.90 2.92 61.36
N ARG A 97 -31.87 2.06 61.40
CA ARG A 97 -30.56 2.36 62.01
C ARG A 97 -29.50 2.85 61.01
N LEU A 98 -29.87 3.08 59.74
CA LEU A 98 -29.03 3.72 58.71
C LEU A 98 -28.79 5.22 58.99
N TYR A 99 -28.22 5.55 60.15
CA TYR A 99 -27.66 6.87 60.49
C TYR A 99 -26.13 6.88 60.34
N ASN A 100 -25.61 6.13 59.37
CA ASN A 100 -24.18 5.99 59.09
C ASN A 100 -23.83 6.20 57.61
N PHE A 101 -24.76 6.74 56.83
CA PHE A 101 -24.44 7.21 55.48
C PHE A 101 -24.03 8.68 55.58
N ASP A 102 -22.73 8.91 55.48
CA ASP A 102 -22.15 10.24 55.34
C ASP A 102 -22.17 10.61 53.85
N ASP A 103 -23.06 11.53 53.46
CA ASP A 103 -23.21 11.98 52.08
C ASP A 103 -22.18 13.05 51.69
N THR A 104 -21.25 13.40 52.59
CA THR A 104 -20.17 14.37 52.34
C THR A 104 -19.34 13.99 51.12
N GLU A 105 -19.04 12.71 50.90
CA GLU A 105 -18.25 12.28 49.73
C GLU A 105 -19.00 12.49 48.40
N ILE A 106 -20.34 12.36 48.42
CA ILE A 106 -21.18 12.63 47.25
C ILE A 106 -21.23 14.13 46.98
N LEU A 107 -21.32 14.95 48.02
CA LEU A 107 -21.32 16.41 47.91
C LEU A 107 -19.96 16.94 47.43
N ASP A 108 -18.84 16.39 47.91
CA ASP A 108 -17.49 16.73 47.46
C ASP A 108 -17.28 16.38 45.97
N GLN A 109 -17.77 15.21 45.53
CA GLN A 109 -17.70 14.82 44.12
C GLN A 109 -18.53 15.76 43.22
N LEU A 110 -19.69 16.23 43.68
CA LEU A 110 -20.51 17.21 42.96
C LEU A 110 -19.81 18.58 42.87
N GLU A 111 -19.10 19.02 43.91
CA GLU A 111 -18.34 20.26 43.89
C GLU A 111 -17.12 20.19 42.93
N VAL A 112 -16.38 19.07 42.94
CA VAL A 112 -15.27 18.83 42.01
C VAL A 112 -15.74 18.82 40.56
N ILE A 113 -16.91 18.25 40.27
CA ILE A 113 -17.50 18.25 38.91
C ILE A 113 -17.82 19.70 38.48
N ASN A 114 -18.40 20.52 39.36
CA ASN A 114 -18.72 21.91 39.03
C ASN A 114 -17.46 22.78 38.80
N LEU A 115 -16.38 22.53 39.54
CA LEU A 115 -15.09 23.20 39.32
C LEU A 115 -14.44 22.80 37.98
N LYS A 116 -14.53 21.52 37.58
CA LYS A 116 -14.02 21.04 36.28
C LYS A 116 -14.77 21.67 35.10
N ASN A 117 -16.09 21.76 35.19
CA ASN A 117 -16.91 22.39 34.14
C ASN A 117 -16.56 23.88 33.98
N THR A 118 -16.37 24.60 35.09
CA THR A 118 -15.97 26.02 35.08
C THR A 118 -14.59 26.22 34.42
N THR A 119 -13.65 25.32 34.69
CA THR A 119 -12.29 25.36 34.09
C THR A 119 -12.33 25.10 32.58
N GLN A 120 -13.16 24.15 32.14
CA GLN A 120 -13.34 23.81 30.74
C GLN A 120 -13.96 24.97 29.93
N ASP A 121 -14.88 25.73 30.53
CA ASP A 121 -15.46 26.93 29.92
C ASP A 121 -14.44 28.05 29.70
N THR A 122 -13.48 28.23 30.63
CA THR A 122 -12.36 29.17 30.45
C THR A 122 -11.40 28.78 29.33
N ASP A 123 -11.12 27.48 29.15
CA ASP A 123 -10.28 26.98 28.04
C ASP A 123 -10.94 27.19 26.67
N ILE A 124 -12.26 26.99 26.60
CA ILE A 124 -13.05 27.23 25.39
C ILE A 124 -13.07 28.73 25.03
N ALA A 125 -13.12 29.63 26.02
CA ALA A 125 -13.03 31.07 25.78
C ALA A 125 -11.64 31.47 25.23
N GLY A 126 -10.55 30.95 25.79
CA GLY A 126 -9.19 31.23 25.32
C GLY A 126 -8.92 30.77 23.88
N LEU A 127 -9.54 29.67 23.44
CA LEU A 127 -9.45 29.19 22.05
C LEU A 127 -10.15 30.10 21.03
N LYS A 128 -11.23 30.78 21.43
CA LYS A 128 -11.95 31.73 20.56
C LYS A 128 -11.13 32.99 20.27
N ASP A 129 -10.42 33.52 21.28
CA ASP A 129 -9.56 34.69 21.12
C ASP A 129 -8.31 34.39 20.29
N LEU A 130 -7.78 33.17 20.38
CA LEU A 130 -6.68 32.71 19.53
C LEU A 130 -7.09 32.65 18.05
N ALA A 131 -8.31 32.19 17.76
CA ALA A 131 -8.85 32.15 16.41
C ALA A 131 -9.01 33.57 15.81
N ALA A 132 -9.49 34.54 16.59
CA ALA A 132 -9.58 35.93 16.17
C ALA A 132 -8.19 36.53 15.87
N THR A 133 -7.19 36.22 16.71
CA THR A 133 -5.80 36.68 16.55
C THR A 133 -5.11 36.07 15.33
N ILE A 134 -5.41 34.82 14.98
CA ILE A 134 -4.89 34.16 13.77
C ILE A 134 -5.50 34.79 12.52
N ASN A 135 -6.79 35.11 12.55
CA ASN A 135 -7.51 35.74 11.44
C ASN A 135 -7.09 37.19 11.18
N SER A 136 -6.38 37.84 12.12
CA SER A 136 -5.81 39.19 11.95
C SER A 136 -4.32 39.20 11.53
N LYS A 137 -3.69 38.03 11.32
CA LYS A 137 -2.31 37.95 10.79
C LYS A 137 -2.28 38.21 9.28
N GLU A 138 -1.14 38.68 8.77
CA GLU A 138 -1.00 39.26 7.42
C GLU A 138 -1.61 38.41 6.29
N ASN A 139 -2.24 39.10 5.33
CA ASN A 139 -2.83 38.49 4.15
C ASN A 139 -1.81 37.68 3.33
N ILE A 140 -2.27 36.56 2.76
CA ILE A 140 -1.51 35.71 1.85
C ILE A 140 -0.96 36.56 0.70
N ILE A 141 0.37 36.60 0.52
CA ILE A 141 1.01 37.22 -0.64
C ILE A 141 0.71 36.34 -1.85
N ALA A 142 -0.08 36.85 -2.80
CA ALA A 142 -0.35 36.14 -4.04
C ALA A 142 0.96 35.84 -4.78
N PRO A 143 1.19 34.62 -5.28
CA PRO A 143 2.41 34.29 -6.01
C PRO A 143 2.48 35.08 -7.32
N GLY A 144 3.64 35.68 -7.59
CA GLY A 144 3.92 36.39 -8.84
C GLY A 144 4.15 35.42 -9.99
N THR A 145 4.15 35.96 -11.20
CA THR A 145 4.52 35.21 -12.41
C THR A 145 6.04 35.16 -12.57
N THR A 146 6.53 34.26 -13.42
CA THR A 146 7.95 34.19 -13.80
C THR A 146 8.45 35.45 -14.54
N ALA A 147 7.53 36.31 -15.00
CA ALA A 147 7.81 37.59 -15.63
C ALA A 147 7.76 38.77 -14.64
N GLN A 148 7.76 38.50 -13.33
CA GLN A 148 7.72 39.53 -12.28
C GLN A 148 8.77 39.28 -11.21
N TYR A 149 9.21 40.34 -10.53
CA TYR A 149 10.04 40.27 -9.34
C TYR A 149 9.33 40.94 -8.16
N PHE A 150 9.56 40.43 -6.96
CA PHE A 150 8.93 40.93 -5.74
C PHE A 150 9.78 42.05 -5.14
N ARG A 151 9.15 43.17 -4.81
CA ARG A 151 9.82 44.32 -4.19
C ARG A 151 9.64 44.33 -2.68
N GLY A 152 10.50 45.07 -1.98
CA GLY A 152 10.47 45.21 -0.52
C GLY A 152 9.23 45.91 0.04
N ASP A 153 8.39 46.50 -0.82
CA ASP A 153 7.09 47.13 -0.48
C ASP A 153 5.90 46.14 -0.55
N LYS A 154 6.18 44.84 -0.72
CA LYS A 154 5.21 43.74 -0.89
C LYS A 154 4.39 43.79 -2.18
N THR A 155 4.90 44.44 -3.23
CA THR A 155 4.26 44.47 -4.56
C THR A 155 5.09 43.71 -5.61
N TRP A 156 4.42 43.08 -6.57
CA TRP A 156 5.06 42.46 -7.74
C TRP A 156 5.23 43.48 -8.86
N GLN A 157 6.41 43.56 -9.47
CA GLN A 157 6.68 44.38 -10.64
C GLN A 157 7.14 43.51 -11.83
N THR A 158 6.77 43.87 -13.06
CA THR A 158 7.21 43.20 -14.29
C THR A 158 8.74 43.26 -14.47
N LEU A 159 9.32 42.12 -14.85
CA LEU A 159 10.71 41.92 -15.23
C LEU A 159 10.80 41.92 -16.77
N ASP A 160 11.25 43.02 -17.37
CA ASP A 160 11.44 43.16 -18.81
C ASP A 160 12.89 43.51 -19.19
N LYS A 161 13.22 43.41 -20.49
CA LYS A 161 14.56 43.71 -21.02
C LYS A 161 15.01 45.15 -20.76
N GLY A 162 14.06 46.08 -20.59
CA GLY A 162 14.32 47.47 -20.27
C GLY A 162 14.85 47.64 -18.85
N ILE A 163 14.23 46.95 -17.89
CA ILE A 163 14.63 46.98 -16.48
C ILE A 163 16.03 46.37 -16.26
N VAL A 164 16.40 45.34 -17.02
CA VAL A 164 17.71 44.68 -16.90
C VAL A 164 18.79 45.24 -17.83
N GLY A 165 18.52 46.33 -18.56
CA GLY A 165 19.51 47.01 -19.40
C GLY A 165 19.93 46.23 -20.66
N LEU A 166 19.10 45.29 -21.13
CA LEU A 166 19.37 44.41 -22.27
C LEU A 166 18.67 44.86 -23.57
N ASN A 167 18.33 46.15 -23.67
CA ASN A 167 17.62 46.72 -24.82
C ASN A 167 18.37 46.55 -26.15
N ASN A 168 19.69 46.40 -26.11
CA ASN A 168 20.53 46.24 -27.29
C ASN A 168 20.66 44.78 -27.79
N LEU A 169 20.01 43.82 -27.12
CA LEU A 169 20.04 42.40 -27.52
C LEU A 169 18.79 41.99 -28.31
N PRO A 170 18.94 41.37 -29.50
CA PRO A 170 17.82 40.86 -30.29
C PRO A 170 16.91 39.91 -29.47
N VAL A 171 15.62 39.89 -29.80
CA VAL A 171 14.67 38.92 -29.23
C VAL A 171 14.75 37.65 -30.04
N TYR A 172 15.41 36.61 -29.49
CA TYR A 172 15.37 35.26 -30.04
C TYR A 172 14.19 34.53 -29.40
N THR A 173 13.26 34.03 -30.21
CA THR A 173 11.98 33.48 -29.74
C THR A 173 12.06 32.00 -29.34
N THR A 174 13.19 31.33 -29.57
CA THR A 174 13.46 29.95 -29.14
C THR A 174 14.97 29.74 -28.90
N ASN A 175 15.31 28.76 -28.06
CA ASN A 175 16.70 28.34 -27.81
C ASN A 175 17.40 27.66 -29.00
N TYR A 176 16.76 27.56 -30.17
CA TYR A 176 17.27 26.82 -31.32
C TYR A 176 18.23 27.67 -32.17
N ASP A 177 18.00 28.98 -32.27
CA ASP A 177 18.77 29.86 -33.17
C ASP A 177 20.16 30.26 -32.62
N ALA A 178 20.47 29.92 -31.37
CA ALA A 178 21.75 30.23 -30.74
C ALA A 178 22.86 29.20 -31.06
N LEU A 179 22.53 28.09 -31.73
CA LEU A 179 23.47 26.97 -31.99
C LEU A 179 23.81 26.74 -33.47
N GLU A 180 23.15 27.42 -34.42
CA GLU A 180 23.44 27.23 -35.86
C GLU A 180 24.63 28.04 -36.39
N GLY A 181 25.32 28.80 -35.54
CA GLY A 181 26.47 29.62 -35.94
C GLY A 181 27.82 28.90 -36.03
N GLY A 182 27.92 27.58 -35.83
CA GLY A 182 29.22 26.98 -35.49
C GLY A 182 29.63 25.62 -36.03
N LEU A 183 28.75 24.73 -36.50
CA LEU A 183 29.19 23.39 -36.91
C LEU A 183 28.42 22.91 -38.15
N GLY A 184 29.18 22.61 -39.20
CA GLY A 184 28.68 22.17 -40.49
C GLY A 184 28.13 20.74 -40.50
N ASP A 185 27.21 20.55 -41.44
CA ASP A 185 26.73 19.34 -42.10
C ASP A 185 27.29 17.98 -41.64
N GLY A 186 26.40 17.07 -41.25
CA GLY A 186 26.71 15.66 -41.08
C GLY A 186 25.69 14.87 -40.26
N ASP A 187 24.55 14.54 -40.89
CA ASP A 187 23.69 13.37 -40.62
C ASP A 187 23.37 12.99 -39.17
N PHE A 188 22.27 13.55 -38.63
CA PHE A 188 21.41 12.79 -37.72
C PHE A 188 19.95 12.88 -38.18
N TYR A 189 19.44 11.72 -38.60
CA TYR A 189 18.06 11.50 -38.99
C TYR A 189 17.08 12.08 -37.97
N ARG A 190 16.31 13.07 -38.42
CA ARG A 190 15.06 13.54 -37.83
C ARG A 190 14.12 12.35 -37.60
N MET A 191 13.66 12.18 -36.36
CA MET A 191 12.40 11.46 -36.09
C MET A 191 11.35 12.44 -35.55
N PRO A 192 10.07 12.26 -35.93
CA PRO A 192 9.06 13.32 -35.89
C PRO A 192 8.56 13.58 -34.46
N GLU A 193 8.26 14.85 -34.18
CA GLU A 193 7.60 15.29 -32.96
C GLU A 193 6.22 14.64 -32.83
N PHE A 194 5.97 13.91 -31.74
CA PHE A 194 4.62 13.56 -31.32
C PHE A 194 4.48 13.80 -29.81
N LEU A 195 3.81 14.91 -29.49
CA LEU A 195 3.34 15.28 -28.15
C LEU A 195 2.12 14.42 -27.81
N GLY A 196 2.06 13.82 -26.62
CA GLY A 196 0.87 13.05 -26.21
C GLY A 196 0.97 12.50 -24.79
N ASN A 197 0.29 13.19 -23.88
CA ASN A 197 0.34 13.18 -22.42
C ASN A 197 -0.30 11.91 -21.76
N TYR A 198 -0.50 11.82 -20.42
CA TYR A 198 -1.54 11.01 -19.68
C TYR A 198 -1.11 10.08 -18.50
N ALA A 199 -1.52 10.44 -17.26
CA ALA A 199 -1.38 9.75 -15.96
C ALA A 199 -2.58 10.04 -15.00
N VAL A 200 -3.17 9.07 -14.25
CA VAL A 200 -4.00 9.22 -12.98
C VAL A 200 -4.20 7.85 -12.28
N ALA A 201 -4.91 7.76 -11.15
CA ALA A 201 -4.54 7.74 -9.72
C ALA A 201 -5.45 6.70 -9.03
N ALA A 202 -5.05 6.09 -7.90
CA ALA A 202 -5.92 5.15 -7.18
C ALA A 202 -6.23 5.64 -5.76
N ALA A 203 -7.51 5.83 -5.48
CA ALA A 203 -8.10 5.87 -4.15
C ALA A 203 -9.30 4.91 -4.15
N SER A 204 -9.47 4.14 -3.07
CA SER A 204 -10.60 3.25 -2.87
C SER A 204 -11.87 4.06 -2.54
N VAL A 205 -12.93 3.93 -3.36
CA VAL A 205 -14.22 4.59 -3.13
C VAL A 205 -15.37 3.60 -3.32
N ASN A 206 -16.31 3.63 -2.38
CA ASN A 206 -17.56 2.88 -2.38
C ASN A 206 -18.47 3.37 -3.54
N MET A 207 -18.85 2.47 -4.46
CA MET A 207 -19.32 2.79 -5.82
C MET A 207 -20.80 3.21 -5.95
N ALA A 208 -21.46 3.60 -4.85
CA ALA A 208 -22.78 4.25 -4.91
C ALA A 208 -22.70 5.78 -5.12
N SER A 209 -21.49 6.35 -5.17
CA SER A 209 -21.24 7.79 -5.27
C SER A 209 -20.45 8.15 -6.52
N PRO A 210 -20.70 9.32 -7.14
CA PRO A 210 -19.95 9.75 -8.32
C PRO A 210 -18.47 9.92 -8.00
N ILE A 211 -17.62 9.55 -8.96
CA ILE A 211 -16.20 9.91 -8.92
C ILE A 211 -16.08 11.39 -9.22
N ILE A 212 -15.40 12.14 -8.35
CA ILE A 212 -15.22 13.59 -8.49
C ILE A 212 -13.76 13.88 -8.85
N ILE A 213 -13.56 14.52 -10.00
CA ILE A 213 -12.25 15.00 -10.45
C ILE A 213 -12.26 16.53 -10.50
N THR A 214 -11.16 17.14 -10.07
CA THR A 214 -10.98 18.59 -10.15
C THR A 214 -10.03 18.90 -11.29
N LEU A 215 -10.55 19.46 -12.38
CA LEU A 215 -9.78 19.86 -13.55
C LEU A 215 -9.55 21.37 -13.55
N THR A 216 -8.34 21.84 -13.83
CA THR A 216 -8.06 23.26 -14.04
C THR A 216 -7.79 23.54 -15.52
N VAL A 217 -8.71 24.25 -16.15
CA VAL A 217 -8.61 24.70 -17.54
C VAL A 217 -7.91 26.05 -17.57
N ILE A 218 -6.75 26.10 -18.21
CA ILE A 218 -5.85 27.25 -18.19
C ILE A 218 -6.11 28.29 -19.29
N ARG A 219 -6.95 27.99 -20.29
CA ARG A 219 -7.30 28.88 -21.42
C ARG A 219 -8.71 28.57 -21.95
N ASP A 220 -9.36 29.56 -22.53
CA ASP A 220 -10.68 29.42 -23.14
C ASP A 220 -10.65 28.46 -24.35
N ASN A 221 -11.76 27.79 -24.63
CA ASN A 221 -11.94 26.80 -25.71
C ASN A 221 -11.00 25.58 -25.64
N TYR A 222 -10.60 25.21 -24.43
CA TYR A 222 -9.80 24.01 -24.20
C TYR A 222 -10.61 22.76 -24.51
N THR A 223 -10.11 21.92 -25.44
CA THR A 223 -10.76 20.66 -25.79
C THR A 223 -10.07 19.50 -25.09
N MET A 224 -10.82 18.82 -24.24
CA MET A 224 -10.46 17.54 -23.65
C MET A 224 -10.85 16.43 -24.62
N SER A 225 -9.94 15.50 -24.87
CA SER A 225 -10.21 14.29 -25.64
C SER A 225 -9.59 13.08 -24.95
N ASP A 226 -10.39 12.05 -24.65
CA ASP A 226 -9.93 10.78 -24.11
C ASP A 226 -10.24 9.65 -25.11
N GLY A 227 -9.25 8.79 -25.36
CA GLY A 227 -9.37 7.64 -26.26
C GLY A 227 -9.77 6.34 -25.58
N SER A 228 -9.92 6.35 -24.25
CA SER A 228 -10.10 5.13 -23.45
C SER A 228 -11.51 4.53 -23.54
N VAL A 229 -11.57 3.20 -23.62
CA VAL A 229 -12.81 2.40 -23.55
C VAL A 229 -12.88 1.72 -22.19
N ILE A 230 -14.01 1.90 -21.49
CA ILE A 230 -14.19 1.31 -20.14
C ILE A 230 -14.79 -0.08 -20.28
N TYR A 231 -14.03 -1.11 -19.90
CA TYR A 231 -14.46 -2.51 -19.90
C TYR A 231 -14.71 -3.04 -18.47
N SER A 232 -15.67 -3.94 -18.34
CA SER A 232 -15.85 -4.77 -17.15
C SER A 232 -14.72 -5.79 -16.99
N SER A 233 -14.65 -6.45 -15.84
CA SER A 233 -13.78 -7.61 -15.56
C SER A 233 -13.94 -8.79 -16.55
N SER A 234 -15.01 -8.78 -17.34
CA SER A 234 -15.31 -9.74 -18.41
C SER A 234 -14.96 -9.26 -19.83
N GLY A 235 -14.42 -8.04 -19.97
CA GLY A 235 -14.09 -7.45 -21.27
C GLY A 235 -15.27 -6.82 -22.02
N ARG A 236 -16.41 -6.56 -21.36
CA ARG A 236 -17.59 -5.89 -21.98
C ARG A 236 -17.62 -4.37 -21.71
N PRO A 237 -17.98 -3.52 -22.69
CA PRO A 237 -18.13 -2.07 -22.49
C PRO A 237 -19.17 -1.71 -21.42
N ILE A 238 -18.94 -0.65 -20.64
CA ILE A 238 -19.84 -0.20 -19.56
C ILE A 238 -20.51 1.14 -19.95
N ASP A 239 -21.80 1.25 -19.62
CA ASP A 239 -22.60 2.48 -19.76
C ASP A 239 -22.25 3.49 -18.66
N PHE A 240 -22.09 4.76 -19.02
CA PHE A 240 -21.72 5.80 -18.07
C PHE A 240 -22.32 7.17 -18.41
N PHE A 241 -22.38 8.03 -17.39
CA PHE A 241 -22.79 9.43 -17.50
C PHE A 241 -21.70 10.34 -16.93
N ILE A 242 -21.34 11.39 -17.66
CA ILE A 242 -20.35 12.39 -17.25
C ILE A 242 -21.00 13.78 -17.21
N ASP A 243 -20.77 14.48 -16.10
CA ASP A 243 -21.05 15.92 -15.92
C ASP A 243 -19.69 16.63 -15.87
N TYR A 244 -19.42 17.53 -16.82
CA TYR A 244 -18.12 18.19 -16.95
C TYR A 244 -17.93 19.36 -15.97
N GLY A 245 -18.96 19.70 -15.20
CA GLY A 245 -18.89 20.75 -14.18
C GLY A 245 -18.92 22.18 -14.72
N ASP A 246 -19.01 22.35 -16.04
CA ASP A 246 -19.20 23.65 -16.73
C ASP A 246 -20.65 23.86 -17.22
N GLY A 247 -21.54 22.93 -16.88
CA GLY A 247 -22.96 22.93 -17.26
C GLY A 247 -23.30 22.01 -18.43
N ASP A 248 -22.30 21.47 -19.14
CA ASP A 248 -22.49 20.49 -20.20
C ASP A 248 -22.31 19.05 -19.66
N SER A 249 -23.00 18.07 -20.27
CA SER A 249 -22.95 16.66 -19.84
C SER A 249 -23.12 15.70 -21.00
N GLN A 250 -22.68 14.45 -20.82
CA GLN A 250 -22.74 13.41 -21.85
C GLN A 250 -23.13 12.05 -21.24
N LYS A 251 -24.02 11.31 -21.92
CA LYS A 251 -24.35 9.91 -21.62
C LYS A 251 -23.75 9.02 -22.70
N SER A 252 -23.22 7.87 -22.31
CA SER A 252 -22.73 6.84 -23.22
C SER A 252 -23.43 5.51 -22.96
N ASN A 253 -23.96 4.92 -24.04
CA ASN A 253 -24.59 3.61 -24.03
C ASN A 253 -23.69 2.65 -24.83
N GLY A 254 -22.73 2.02 -24.17
CA GLY A 254 -22.04 0.82 -24.65
C GLY A 254 -21.17 0.96 -25.90
N ILE A 255 -20.63 2.15 -26.23
CA ILE A 255 -19.85 2.37 -27.47
C ILE A 255 -18.46 3.00 -27.24
N THR A 256 -17.56 2.53 -28.12
CA THR A 256 -16.10 2.65 -28.33
C THR A 256 -15.58 3.98 -28.90
N ALA A 257 -16.27 5.10 -28.75
CA ALA A 257 -15.83 6.38 -29.33
C ALA A 257 -15.22 7.32 -28.28
N ALA A 258 -14.09 7.93 -28.63
CA ALA A 258 -13.34 8.88 -27.81
C ALA A 258 -14.25 9.97 -27.21
N ILE A 259 -14.19 10.16 -25.89
CA ILE A 259 -14.92 11.21 -25.19
C ILE A 259 -14.29 12.55 -25.55
N LYS A 260 -15.08 13.54 -25.98
CA LYS A 260 -14.59 14.88 -26.33
C LYS A 260 -15.49 15.95 -25.74
N HIS A 261 -14.89 16.92 -25.07
CA HIS A 261 -15.59 18.09 -24.54
C HIS A 261 -14.74 19.36 -24.66
N THR A 262 -15.36 20.50 -24.97
CA THR A 262 -14.67 21.79 -25.13
C THR A 262 -15.18 22.79 -24.09
N TYR A 263 -14.31 23.16 -23.15
CA TYR A 263 -14.62 24.13 -22.10
C TYR A 263 -14.59 25.55 -22.66
N LYS A 264 -15.70 26.27 -22.50
CA LYS A 264 -15.90 27.61 -23.08
C LYS A 264 -15.09 28.70 -22.37
N LYS A 265 -14.63 28.47 -21.14
CA LYS A 265 -13.86 29.43 -20.34
C LYS A 265 -12.74 28.73 -19.56
N ALA A 266 -11.67 29.46 -19.24
CA ALA A 266 -10.68 29.06 -18.26
C ALA A 266 -11.29 29.05 -16.85
N GLY A 267 -10.94 28.07 -16.03
CA GLY A 267 -11.50 27.90 -14.70
C GLY A 267 -11.24 26.52 -14.11
N THR A 268 -11.60 26.35 -12.83
CA THR A 268 -11.54 25.05 -12.16
C THR A 268 -12.92 24.41 -12.16
N TYR A 269 -13.00 23.19 -12.68
CA TYR A 269 -14.24 22.44 -12.89
C TYR A 269 -14.24 21.14 -12.08
N LYS A 270 -15.41 20.79 -11.54
CA LYS A 270 -15.62 19.52 -10.82
C LYS A 270 -16.36 18.57 -11.74
N ILE A 271 -15.62 17.66 -12.35
CA ILE A 271 -16.14 16.63 -13.23
C ILE A 271 -16.70 15.49 -12.38
N LYS A 272 -17.91 15.02 -12.69
CA LYS A 272 -18.55 13.89 -12.01
C LYS A 272 -18.83 12.77 -12.99
N LEU A 273 -18.38 11.56 -12.66
CA LEU A 273 -18.64 10.35 -13.45
C LEU A 273 -19.54 9.37 -12.68
N PHE A 274 -20.55 8.86 -13.38
CA PHE A 274 -21.55 7.92 -12.88
C PHE A 274 -21.58 6.67 -13.77
N PHE A 275 -21.74 5.50 -13.16
CA PHE A 275 -21.86 4.21 -13.85
C PHE A 275 -23.25 3.61 -13.60
N SER A 276 -23.84 2.97 -14.60
CA SER A 276 -25.07 2.19 -14.40
C SER A 276 -24.72 0.75 -14.02
N ASP A 277 -25.05 0.37 -12.78
CA ASP A 277 -25.20 -0.99 -12.22
C ASP A 277 -24.44 -2.13 -12.92
N TYR A 278 -23.33 -2.61 -12.33
CA TYR A 278 -22.99 -4.04 -12.19
C TYR A 278 -21.81 -4.21 -11.22
N SER A 279 -21.94 -5.17 -10.30
CA SER A 279 -20.93 -5.52 -9.29
C SER A 279 -19.64 -6.06 -9.93
N MET A 280 -18.49 -5.60 -9.40
CA MET A 280 -17.11 -6.02 -9.73
C MET A 280 -16.48 -5.38 -10.98
N VAL A 281 -16.09 -4.11 -10.84
CA VAL A 281 -15.11 -3.45 -11.73
C VAL A 281 -14.04 -2.81 -10.84
N ASN A 282 -12.80 -3.27 -10.96
CA ASN A 282 -11.67 -2.87 -10.11
C ASN A 282 -10.76 -1.84 -10.81
N SER A 283 -11.27 -1.09 -11.78
CA SER A 283 -10.52 -0.01 -12.43
C SER A 283 -11.46 0.89 -13.23
N VAL A 284 -11.54 2.16 -12.83
CA VAL A 284 -12.07 3.26 -13.66
C VAL A 284 -10.88 4.12 -14.05
N TYR A 285 -10.61 4.21 -15.35
CA TYR A 285 -9.57 5.06 -15.92
C TYR A 285 -10.19 6.40 -16.29
N ILE A 286 -9.68 7.48 -15.71
CA ILE A 286 -9.87 8.83 -16.25
C ILE A 286 -8.46 9.38 -16.35
N SER A 287 -8.04 9.81 -17.52
CA SER A 287 -6.66 10.20 -17.80
C SER A 287 -6.49 11.72 -17.73
N ASP A 288 -5.62 12.23 -16.85
CA ASP A 288 -5.12 13.60 -16.91
C ASP A 288 -3.78 13.57 -17.62
N SER A 289 -3.75 14.29 -18.71
CA SER A 289 -2.62 14.38 -19.59
C SER A 289 -1.47 15.19 -18.98
N CYS A 290 -0.43 14.54 -18.46
CA CYS A 290 0.90 15.15 -18.37
C CYS A 290 1.99 14.29 -19.03
N VAL A 291 2.47 14.65 -20.24
CA VAL A 291 3.81 14.27 -20.73
C VAL A 291 4.76 15.18 -19.99
N THR A 292 5.74 14.62 -19.30
CA THR A 292 6.96 15.37 -19.00
C THR A 292 8.01 14.98 -20.03
N LYS A 293 8.20 15.84 -21.04
CA LYS A 293 9.55 16.05 -21.60
C LYS A 293 10.37 16.60 -20.44
N THR A 294 11.56 16.05 -20.27
CA THR A 294 12.55 16.29 -19.21
C THR A 294 12.60 17.72 -18.65
N GLU A 295 11.64 18.15 -17.80
CA GLU A 295 11.73 19.36 -17.00
C GLU A 295 10.88 19.23 -15.70
N ASN A 296 11.54 19.42 -14.55
CA ASN A 296 11.01 19.65 -13.19
C ASN A 296 10.57 18.45 -12.32
N ILE A 297 11.52 17.56 -12.01
CA ILE A 297 11.49 16.54 -10.94
C ILE A 297 11.13 17.12 -9.54
N SER A 298 11.27 18.42 -9.34
CA SER A 298 10.98 19.13 -8.08
C SER A 298 9.48 19.21 -7.74
N ARG A 299 8.55 19.03 -8.69
CA ARG A 299 7.08 19.12 -8.44
C ARG A 299 6.39 17.77 -8.21
N LEU A 300 7.09 16.64 -8.34
CA LEU A 300 6.53 15.28 -8.20
C LEU A 300 6.54 14.74 -6.76
N LYS A 301 7.14 15.47 -5.80
CA LYS A 301 7.36 15.00 -4.42
C LYS A 301 6.08 14.75 -3.61
N ASP A 302 4.95 15.30 -4.05
CA ASP A 302 3.67 15.28 -3.32
C ASP A 302 2.60 14.39 -3.97
N LEU A 303 2.88 13.74 -5.11
CA LEU A 303 1.89 12.93 -5.82
C LEU A 303 1.83 11.49 -5.30
N PRO A 304 0.63 10.99 -4.91
CA PRO A 304 0.46 9.61 -4.47
C PRO A 304 0.44 8.62 -5.64
N LEU A 305 0.46 9.08 -6.89
CA LEU A 305 0.47 8.23 -8.07
C LEU A 305 1.45 8.73 -9.12
N PHE A 306 2.19 7.80 -9.71
CA PHE A 306 2.99 7.94 -10.90
C PHE A 306 2.60 6.89 -11.94
N THR A 307 2.20 7.33 -13.13
CA THR A 307 1.84 6.44 -14.24
C THR A 307 2.61 6.80 -15.49
N VAL A 308 3.10 5.77 -16.18
CA VAL A 308 3.74 5.87 -17.49
C VAL A 308 3.03 4.90 -18.42
N SER A 309 2.34 5.44 -19.44
CA SER A 309 1.51 4.65 -20.36
C SER A 309 2.01 4.65 -21.82
N LYS A 310 2.88 5.61 -22.18
CA LYS A 310 3.49 5.76 -23.51
C LYS A 310 4.88 6.43 -23.40
N GLY A 311 5.91 5.87 -24.05
CA GLY A 311 7.25 6.50 -24.11
C GLY A 311 8.41 5.55 -24.46
N ASN A 312 9.41 6.08 -25.16
CA ASN A 312 10.67 5.39 -25.43
C ASN A 312 11.63 5.56 -24.24
N LEU A 313 11.52 4.72 -23.21
CA LEU A 313 12.33 4.89 -21.99
C LEU A 313 13.58 4.01 -21.96
N GLY A 314 13.69 2.98 -22.80
CA GLY A 314 14.84 2.07 -22.84
C GLY A 314 15.00 1.30 -21.53
N TYR A 315 15.63 1.93 -20.55
CA TYR A 315 15.88 1.42 -19.21
C TYR A 315 15.43 2.43 -18.15
N PHE A 316 14.58 2.00 -17.24
CA PHE A 316 13.94 2.88 -16.27
C PHE A 316 14.63 2.82 -14.91
N ASN A 317 15.32 3.90 -14.53
CA ASN A 317 16.16 3.98 -13.31
C ASN A 317 16.03 5.32 -12.55
N THR A 318 14.95 6.06 -12.79
CA THR A 318 14.73 7.36 -12.14
C THR A 318 14.14 7.17 -10.76
N LYS A 319 14.78 7.74 -9.72
CA LYS A 319 14.29 7.69 -8.33
C LYS A 319 12.85 8.21 -8.21
N MET A 320 12.05 7.49 -7.44
CA MET A 320 10.64 7.81 -7.24
C MET A 320 10.40 8.81 -6.10
N PRO A 321 9.30 9.58 -6.14
CA PRO A 321 8.86 10.40 -5.02
C PRO A 321 8.69 9.58 -3.75
N SER A 322 9.10 10.12 -2.61
CA SER A 322 9.08 9.38 -1.34
C SER A 322 7.65 9.12 -0.80
N ARG A 323 6.64 9.83 -1.30
CA ARG A 323 5.22 9.72 -0.89
C ARG A 323 4.32 8.98 -1.90
N LEU A 324 4.92 8.27 -2.86
CA LEU A 324 4.25 7.54 -3.93
C LEU A 324 3.44 6.33 -3.44
N GLN A 325 2.11 6.36 -3.51
CA GLN A 325 1.30 5.19 -3.15
C GLN A 325 1.16 4.19 -4.28
N VAL A 326 1.18 4.63 -5.54
CA VAL A 326 0.99 3.75 -6.70
C VAL A 326 1.96 4.12 -7.82
N PHE A 327 2.71 3.13 -8.27
CA PHE A 327 3.49 3.18 -9.50
C PHE A 327 2.84 2.29 -10.55
N ALA A 328 2.54 2.84 -11.72
CA ALA A 328 2.01 2.07 -12.85
C ALA A 328 2.86 2.34 -14.10
N LEU A 329 3.35 1.27 -14.70
CA LEU A 329 4.02 1.28 -15.98
C LEU A 329 3.24 0.36 -16.92
N SER A 330 2.74 0.90 -18.02
CA SER A 330 2.03 0.10 -19.02
C SER A 330 2.32 0.53 -20.45
N ASN A 331 2.10 -0.37 -21.39
CA ASN A 331 1.97 0.03 -22.79
C ASN A 331 0.51 0.43 -23.08
N GLY A 332 0.29 1.54 -23.77
CA GLY A 332 -1.03 1.92 -24.29
C GLY A 332 -1.64 0.86 -25.20
N GLU A 333 -2.98 0.88 -25.29
CA GLU A 333 -3.92 -0.13 -25.83
C GLU A 333 -3.70 -0.60 -27.28
N ASP A 334 -2.74 -0.04 -28.01
CA ASP A 334 -2.74 -0.05 -29.47
C ASP A 334 -2.13 -1.31 -30.11
N GLY A 335 -1.40 -2.14 -29.35
CA GLY A 335 -0.82 -3.43 -29.81
C GLY A 335 0.11 -3.36 -31.05
N LYS A 336 0.40 -2.15 -31.56
CA LYS A 336 1.08 -1.90 -32.85
C LYS A 336 2.35 -1.05 -32.74
N ASN A 337 2.65 -0.50 -31.56
CA ASN A 337 3.89 0.22 -31.34
C ASN A 337 4.81 -0.64 -30.50
N ASN A 338 5.95 -1.03 -31.08
CA ASN A 338 7.04 -1.71 -30.39
C ASN A 338 7.45 -0.89 -29.15
N ASP A 339 6.97 -1.31 -27.98
CA ASP A 339 7.80 -1.82 -26.88
C ASP A 339 9.12 -1.08 -26.66
N ILE A 340 9.25 -0.31 -25.56
CA ILE A 340 10.58 0.27 -25.26
C ILE A 340 11.00 0.38 -23.79
N VAL A 341 10.16 0.11 -22.77
CA VAL A 341 10.74 -0.16 -21.44
C VAL A 341 11.26 -1.59 -21.42
N THR A 342 12.51 -1.73 -21.80
CA THR A 342 13.21 -3.02 -21.90
C THR A 342 13.79 -3.46 -20.56
N GLY A 343 14.07 -2.53 -19.65
CA GLY A 343 14.47 -2.86 -18.29
C GLY A 343 14.02 -1.86 -17.24
N ILE A 344 13.96 -2.29 -15.99
CA ILE A 344 13.69 -1.44 -14.82
C ILE A 344 14.64 -1.80 -13.67
N ASP A 345 15.16 -0.78 -13.00
CA ASP A 345 15.80 -0.92 -11.69
C ASP A 345 14.75 -0.65 -10.61
N LEU A 346 14.43 -1.65 -9.79
CA LEU A 346 13.45 -1.53 -8.71
C LEU A 346 14.01 -0.84 -7.47
N ASP A 347 15.32 -0.59 -7.38
CA ASP A 347 15.89 0.19 -6.27
C ASP A 347 15.44 1.67 -6.29
N ILE A 348 14.81 2.12 -7.39
CA ILE A 348 14.18 3.45 -7.49
C ILE A 348 13.11 3.70 -6.42
N PHE A 349 12.60 2.65 -5.78
CA PHE A 349 11.60 2.71 -4.70
C PHE A 349 12.21 2.68 -3.28
N ASN A 350 13.53 2.61 -3.11
CA ASN A 350 14.11 2.38 -1.78
C ASN A 350 14.12 3.60 -0.84
N ASP A 351 14.04 4.82 -1.39
CA ASP A 351 13.92 6.06 -0.61
C ASP A 351 12.46 6.36 -0.20
N HIS A 352 11.58 5.38 -0.34
CA HIS A 352 10.15 5.54 -0.15
C HIS A 352 9.73 5.46 1.32
N ILE A 353 8.86 6.40 1.74
CA ILE A 353 8.47 6.57 3.15
C ILE A 353 6.97 6.40 3.42
N SER A 354 6.13 6.19 2.40
CA SER A 354 4.69 5.98 2.63
C SER A 354 4.41 4.65 3.33
N SER A 355 3.27 4.56 4.02
CA SER A 355 2.78 3.32 4.65
C SER A 355 2.28 2.27 3.65
N TYR A 356 2.10 2.65 2.38
CA TYR A 356 1.52 1.82 1.34
C TYR A 356 2.16 2.16 -0.01
N LEU A 357 2.60 1.14 -0.74
CA LEU A 357 3.07 1.22 -2.12
C LEU A 357 2.49 0.05 -2.92
N ALA A 358 1.90 0.33 -4.08
CA ALA A 358 1.52 -0.66 -5.07
C ALA A 358 2.30 -0.43 -6.38
N ILE A 359 2.81 -1.51 -6.97
CA ILE A 359 3.58 -1.47 -8.22
C ILE A 359 2.83 -2.27 -9.27
N GLN A 360 2.61 -1.67 -10.44
CA GLN A 360 2.00 -2.31 -11.59
C GLN A 360 2.92 -2.12 -12.80
N ILE A 361 3.29 -3.22 -13.45
CA ILE A 361 4.10 -3.23 -14.68
C ILE A 361 3.41 -4.16 -15.67
N LEU A 362 2.71 -3.57 -16.63
CA LEU A 362 1.75 -4.26 -17.47
C LEU A 362 2.10 -4.13 -18.95
N ALA A 363 2.09 -5.25 -19.66
CA ALA A 363 2.09 -5.27 -21.12
C ALA A 363 3.30 -4.57 -21.77
N THR A 364 4.47 -4.56 -21.12
CA THR A 364 5.65 -3.84 -21.62
C THR A 364 6.64 -4.73 -22.40
N ALA A 365 7.69 -4.08 -22.95
CA ALA A 365 8.86 -4.72 -23.56
C ALA A 365 9.84 -5.32 -22.54
N LEU A 366 9.46 -5.38 -21.26
CA LEU A 366 10.40 -5.66 -20.19
C LEU A 366 11.05 -7.02 -20.40
N ASN A 367 12.37 -7.00 -20.57
CA ASN A 367 13.21 -8.19 -20.65
C ASN A 367 14.15 -8.32 -19.45
N LYS A 368 14.23 -7.27 -18.62
CA LYS A 368 15.13 -7.20 -17.47
C LYS A 368 14.52 -6.49 -16.26
N ILE A 369 14.65 -7.10 -15.09
CA ILE A 369 14.35 -6.48 -13.79
C ILE A 369 15.62 -6.55 -12.96
N ASP A 370 16.12 -5.40 -12.53
CA ASP A 370 17.28 -5.29 -11.64
C ASP A 370 16.86 -4.80 -10.25
N PHE A 371 17.59 -5.25 -9.22
CA PHE A 371 17.52 -4.75 -7.85
C PHE A 371 18.83 -5.11 -7.14
N ASN A 372 19.32 -4.24 -6.25
CA ASN A 372 20.50 -4.54 -5.41
C ASN A 372 20.10 -4.72 -3.94
N VAL A 373 19.26 -3.82 -3.42
CA VAL A 373 18.89 -3.81 -2.00
C VAL A 373 17.56 -4.52 -1.76
N GLY A 374 16.73 -4.68 -2.80
CA GLY A 374 15.37 -5.23 -2.71
C GLY A 374 14.35 -4.12 -2.42
N LEU A 375 13.08 -4.40 -2.71
CA LEU A 375 11.96 -3.46 -2.61
C LEU A 375 11.66 -3.04 -1.16
N PRO A 376 11.02 -1.87 -0.96
CA PRO A 376 10.78 -1.32 0.38
C PRO A 376 9.77 -2.12 1.20
N ALA A 377 9.88 -2.00 2.53
CA ALA A 377 8.97 -2.61 3.51
C ALA A 377 7.49 -2.18 3.34
N SER A 378 7.25 -1.01 2.74
CA SER A 378 5.91 -0.46 2.48
C SER A 378 5.17 -1.10 1.30
N LEU A 379 5.85 -1.95 0.52
CA LEU A 379 5.24 -2.60 -0.63
C LEU A 379 4.10 -3.52 -0.18
N ASP A 380 2.89 -3.27 -0.71
CA ASP A 380 1.68 -4.00 -0.38
C ASP A 380 1.28 -4.98 -1.48
N ASN A 381 1.33 -4.52 -2.73
CA ASN A 381 0.93 -5.32 -3.89
C ASN A 381 1.87 -5.06 -5.05
N ILE A 382 2.21 -6.12 -5.78
CA ILE A 382 2.97 -6.02 -7.03
C ILE A 382 2.31 -6.86 -8.12
N VAL A 383 2.17 -6.25 -9.29
CA VAL A 383 1.67 -6.87 -10.51
C VAL A 383 2.71 -6.64 -11.59
N ILE A 384 3.30 -7.70 -12.12
CA ILE A 384 4.19 -7.66 -13.28
C ILE A 384 3.63 -8.64 -14.29
N SER A 385 2.77 -8.17 -15.18
CA SER A 385 1.94 -9.06 -16.00
C SER A 385 1.95 -8.65 -17.47
N MET A 386 1.62 -9.58 -18.37
CA MET A 386 1.56 -9.33 -19.82
C MET A 386 2.89 -8.93 -20.48
N ASN A 387 4.04 -9.10 -19.82
CA ASN A 387 5.34 -8.72 -20.38
C ASN A 387 5.88 -9.84 -21.28
N LYS A 388 5.78 -9.63 -22.59
CA LYS A 388 6.08 -10.65 -23.59
C LYS A 388 7.56 -10.97 -23.70
N GLN A 389 8.47 -10.15 -23.18
CA GLN A 389 9.92 -10.35 -23.33
C GLN A 389 10.61 -10.81 -22.04
N LEU A 390 9.90 -10.84 -20.90
CA LEU A 390 10.48 -11.13 -19.60
C LEU A 390 10.76 -12.63 -19.49
N LYS A 391 12.02 -12.99 -19.19
CA LYS A 391 12.47 -14.39 -19.14
C LYS A 391 12.70 -14.91 -17.73
N ASN A 392 13.09 -14.03 -16.82
CA ASN A 392 13.40 -14.38 -15.45
C ASN A 392 12.83 -13.37 -14.46
N ILE A 393 12.50 -13.87 -13.27
CA ILE A 393 12.14 -13.07 -12.09
C ILE A 393 12.90 -13.66 -10.89
N ASN A 394 13.53 -12.80 -10.09
CA ASN A 394 14.14 -13.22 -8.82
C ASN A 394 13.33 -12.65 -7.64
N LEU A 395 12.71 -13.53 -6.86
CA LEU A 395 11.85 -13.22 -5.72
C LEU A 395 12.62 -12.68 -4.50
N ASP A 396 13.95 -12.73 -4.51
CA ASP A 396 14.78 -12.12 -3.45
C ASP A 396 14.61 -10.61 -3.37
N MET A 397 14.03 -9.98 -4.41
CA MET A 397 13.61 -8.58 -4.37
C MET A 397 12.62 -8.29 -3.23
N PHE A 398 11.92 -9.31 -2.72
CA PHE A 398 10.93 -9.16 -1.66
C PHE A 398 11.49 -9.37 -0.24
N LYS A 399 12.81 -9.53 -0.07
CA LYS A 399 13.43 -9.85 1.24
C LYS A 399 13.10 -8.87 2.37
N ASN A 400 12.79 -7.61 2.04
CA ASN A 400 12.45 -6.57 3.00
C ASN A 400 10.94 -6.26 3.06
N CYS A 401 10.11 -6.86 2.21
CA CYS A 401 8.71 -6.47 2.00
C CYS A 401 7.78 -7.08 3.06
N VAL A 402 7.89 -6.62 4.30
CA VAL A 402 7.12 -7.14 5.45
C VAL A 402 5.61 -6.88 5.40
N ASN A 403 5.14 -5.99 4.50
CA ASN A 403 3.72 -5.71 4.29
C ASN A 403 3.15 -6.30 3.00
N LEU A 404 3.94 -7.05 2.22
CA LEU A 404 3.52 -7.55 0.92
C LEU A 404 2.39 -8.57 1.06
N ARG A 405 1.23 -8.29 0.46
CA ARG A 405 0.02 -9.11 0.50
C ARG A 405 -0.24 -9.86 -0.79
N SER A 406 0.09 -9.28 -1.94
CA SER A 406 -0.19 -9.88 -3.25
C SER A 406 0.97 -9.78 -4.22
N ILE A 407 1.25 -10.90 -4.89
CA ILE A 407 2.15 -10.99 -6.04
C ILE A 407 1.36 -11.56 -7.22
N ASP A 408 1.41 -10.89 -8.37
CA ASP A 408 0.82 -11.34 -9.64
C ASP A 408 1.86 -11.24 -10.76
N PHE A 409 2.18 -12.38 -11.38
CA PHE A 409 3.07 -12.52 -12.54
C PHE A 409 2.38 -13.16 -13.74
N ASN A 410 1.07 -12.97 -13.87
CA ASN A 410 0.28 -13.58 -14.93
C ASN A 410 0.65 -13.04 -16.33
N LEU A 411 0.45 -13.82 -17.38
CA LEU A 411 0.53 -13.43 -18.79
C LEU A 411 1.93 -12.98 -19.28
N ASN A 412 2.99 -13.26 -18.54
CA ASN A 412 4.36 -13.16 -19.05
C ASN A 412 4.74 -14.39 -19.91
N ASP A 413 4.32 -14.41 -21.18
CA ASP A 413 4.41 -15.58 -22.08
C ASP A 413 5.82 -16.21 -22.25
N ASN A 414 6.88 -15.45 -22.00
CA ASN A 414 8.27 -15.93 -22.12
C ASN A 414 8.98 -16.18 -20.79
N LEU A 415 8.30 -16.02 -19.65
CA LEU A 415 8.87 -16.24 -18.34
C LEU A 415 9.17 -17.73 -18.15
N SER A 416 10.46 -18.07 -18.09
CA SER A 416 10.95 -19.44 -17.99
C SER A 416 11.57 -19.76 -16.63
N GLU A 417 11.91 -18.74 -15.85
CA GLU A 417 12.67 -18.89 -14.61
C GLU A 417 12.11 -17.97 -13.52
N VAL A 418 11.75 -18.55 -12.37
CA VAL A 418 11.34 -17.82 -11.17
C VAL A 418 12.19 -18.32 -10.01
N ASN A 419 13.22 -17.54 -9.67
CA ASN A 419 14.24 -17.93 -8.70
C ASN A 419 13.99 -17.27 -7.34
N SER A 420 14.42 -17.95 -6.27
CA SER A 420 14.33 -17.42 -4.92
C SER A 420 15.28 -18.18 -4.00
N THR A 421 16.12 -17.46 -3.26
CA THR A 421 16.94 -18.01 -2.19
C THR A 421 16.27 -17.85 -0.82
N ILE A 422 15.39 -16.85 -0.69
CA ILE A 422 14.63 -16.58 0.53
C ILE A 422 13.30 -17.36 0.60
N SER A 423 12.67 -17.37 1.78
CA SER A 423 11.23 -17.65 1.86
C SER A 423 10.46 -16.37 1.55
N LEU A 424 9.29 -16.49 0.91
CA LEU A 424 8.45 -15.33 0.65
C LEU A 424 7.96 -14.70 1.97
N PRO A 425 7.64 -13.38 1.97
CA PRO A 425 7.23 -12.68 3.18
C PRO A 425 6.03 -13.33 3.88
N SER A 426 6.05 -13.35 5.22
CA SER A 426 4.99 -13.96 6.02
C SER A 426 3.63 -13.25 5.92
N SER A 427 3.63 -12.01 5.46
CA SER A 427 2.45 -11.19 5.17
C SER A 427 1.69 -11.61 3.91
N LEU A 428 2.28 -12.45 3.05
CA LEU A 428 1.72 -12.78 1.75
C LEU A 428 0.39 -13.54 1.89
N THR A 429 -0.63 -13.07 1.17
CA THR A 429 -1.99 -13.63 1.17
C THR A 429 -2.40 -14.22 -0.18
N ARG A 430 -1.76 -13.76 -1.26
CA ARG A 430 -2.03 -14.14 -2.64
C ARG A 430 -0.74 -14.24 -3.44
N PHE A 431 -0.59 -15.35 -4.15
CA PHE A 431 0.44 -15.54 -5.16
C PHE A 431 -0.22 -16.04 -6.45
N SER A 432 0.03 -15.36 -7.56
CA SER A 432 -0.46 -15.78 -8.88
C SER A 432 0.64 -15.68 -9.90
N MET A 433 0.78 -16.73 -10.70
CA MET A 433 1.47 -16.68 -11.98
C MET A 433 0.76 -17.66 -12.92
N ASP A 434 0.52 -17.25 -14.14
CA ASP A 434 0.24 -18.14 -15.25
C ASP A 434 1.27 -17.83 -16.32
N THR A 435 1.78 -18.86 -17.00
CA THR A 435 2.45 -18.82 -18.32
C THR A 435 3.44 -19.97 -18.57
N SER A 436 3.75 -20.12 -19.85
CA SER A 436 3.94 -21.35 -20.61
C SER A 436 5.37 -21.88 -20.68
N LYS A 437 6.29 -21.39 -19.83
CA LYS A 437 7.69 -21.84 -19.85
C LYS A 437 8.31 -22.19 -18.50
N ILE A 438 7.72 -21.83 -17.36
CA ILE A 438 8.26 -22.19 -16.04
C ILE A 438 8.21 -23.71 -15.87
N THR A 439 9.36 -24.36 -15.64
CA THR A 439 9.46 -25.82 -15.48
C THR A 439 9.57 -26.29 -14.03
N SER A 440 9.96 -25.40 -13.12
CA SER A 440 10.08 -25.70 -11.69
C SER A 440 9.71 -24.50 -10.82
N PHE A 441 9.15 -24.80 -9.66
CA PHE A 441 8.93 -23.84 -8.57
C PHE A 441 8.93 -24.62 -7.25
N ASN A 442 9.79 -24.25 -6.30
CA ASN A 442 9.86 -24.95 -5.01
C ASN A 442 8.75 -24.43 -4.04
N PRO A 443 7.76 -25.26 -3.66
CA PRO A 443 6.68 -24.84 -2.76
C PRO A 443 7.17 -24.42 -1.35
N ASP A 444 8.37 -24.81 -0.91
CA ASP A 444 8.98 -24.36 0.35
C ASP A 444 9.11 -22.84 0.45
N ARG A 445 9.06 -22.13 -0.68
CA ARG A 445 9.06 -20.66 -0.68
C ARG A 445 7.88 -20.10 0.13
N PHE A 446 6.79 -20.84 0.26
CA PHE A 446 5.59 -20.43 1.00
C PHE A 446 5.61 -20.79 2.49
N LYS A 447 6.67 -21.43 3.01
CA LYS A 447 6.65 -22.02 4.36
C LYS A 447 6.36 -21.07 5.52
N ASN A 448 6.63 -19.78 5.35
CA ASN A 448 6.40 -18.76 6.37
C ASN A 448 5.14 -17.92 6.08
N CYS A 449 4.43 -18.15 4.96
CA CYS A 449 3.28 -17.38 4.52
C CYS A 449 2.00 -17.85 5.24
N LEU A 450 1.91 -17.60 6.55
CA LEU A 450 0.83 -18.11 7.40
C LEU A 450 -0.57 -17.61 7.03
N ASN A 451 -0.67 -16.50 6.29
CA ASN A 451 -1.93 -15.92 5.82
C ASN A 451 -2.24 -16.20 4.34
N LEU A 452 -1.45 -17.05 3.69
CA LEU A 452 -1.63 -17.38 2.29
C LEU A 452 -2.98 -18.06 2.07
N SER A 453 -3.83 -17.42 1.27
CA SER A 453 -5.22 -17.83 1.01
C SER A 453 -5.46 -18.25 -0.43
N PHE A 454 -4.59 -17.81 -1.34
CA PHE A 454 -4.72 -18.05 -2.78
C PHE A 454 -3.35 -18.32 -3.40
N ILE A 455 -3.23 -19.45 -4.08
CA ILE A 455 -2.10 -19.78 -4.95
C ILE A 455 -2.68 -20.14 -6.31
N ALA A 456 -2.23 -19.46 -7.36
CA ALA A 456 -2.46 -19.88 -8.74
C ALA A 456 -1.12 -19.98 -9.47
N ILE A 457 -0.81 -21.17 -9.97
CA ILE A 457 0.32 -21.45 -10.85
C ILE A 457 -0.23 -22.25 -12.03
N GLU A 458 -0.84 -21.55 -12.97
CA GLU A 458 -1.64 -22.16 -14.03
C GLU A 458 -0.91 -22.16 -15.37
N LYS A 459 -1.20 -23.15 -16.22
CA LYS A 459 -0.70 -23.18 -17.60
C LYS A 459 0.82 -23.04 -17.69
N SER A 460 1.53 -23.51 -16.66
CA SER A 460 2.98 -23.56 -16.60
C SER A 460 3.49 -24.93 -17.04
N ASN A 461 4.80 -25.08 -17.26
CA ASN A 461 5.39 -26.38 -17.59
C ASN A 461 5.85 -27.13 -16.33
N LEU A 462 5.23 -26.89 -15.18
CA LEU A 462 5.66 -27.51 -13.93
C LEU A 462 5.49 -29.03 -14.01
N ALA A 463 6.56 -29.75 -13.65
CA ALA A 463 6.55 -31.21 -13.52
C ALA A 463 6.33 -31.69 -12.08
N SER A 464 6.59 -30.82 -11.08
CA SER A 464 6.38 -31.11 -9.66
C SER A 464 6.03 -29.84 -8.88
N PHE A 465 5.24 -30.01 -7.83
CA PHE A 465 4.87 -28.99 -6.85
C PHE A 465 4.72 -29.57 -5.43
N THR A 466 5.45 -30.63 -5.12
CA THR A 466 5.47 -31.29 -3.80
C THR A 466 6.86 -31.15 -3.14
N PRO A 467 6.97 -31.27 -1.80
CA PRO A 467 5.93 -31.56 -0.80
C PRO A 467 5.10 -30.32 -0.42
N LEU A 468 3.86 -30.54 0.03
CA LEU A 468 2.94 -29.45 0.42
C LEU A 468 2.80 -29.21 1.93
N VAL A 469 3.64 -29.86 2.74
CA VAL A 469 3.59 -29.82 4.22
C VAL A 469 3.65 -28.40 4.81
N PHE A 470 4.13 -27.42 4.05
CA PHE A 470 4.31 -26.04 4.49
C PHE A 470 3.17 -25.09 4.09
N LEU A 471 2.12 -25.57 3.41
CA LEU A 471 1.00 -24.73 3.02
C LEU A 471 0.20 -24.27 4.24
N SER A 472 -0.29 -23.02 4.19
CA SER A 472 -1.11 -22.46 5.27
C SER A 472 -2.46 -23.17 5.37
N GLN A 473 -2.91 -23.42 6.60
CA GLN A 473 -4.28 -23.87 6.92
C GLN A 473 -5.36 -22.85 6.50
N ARG A 474 -4.96 -21.61 6.17
CA ARG A 474 -5.83 -20.55 5.64
C ARG A 474 -5.96 -20.57 4.11
N LEU A 475 -5.29 -21.49 3.43
CA LEU A 475 -5.39 -21.64 1.98
C LEU A 475 -6.83 -21.99 1.59
N LYS A 476 -7.43 -21.17 0.73
CA LYS A 476 -8.79 -21.36 0.23
C LYS A 476 -8.81 -21.84 -1.21
N GLN A 477 -7.79 -21.46 -1.99
CA GLN A 477 -7.71 -21.80 -3.40
C GLN A 477 -6.29 -22.17 -3.79
N LEU A 478 -6.17 -23.35 -4.41
CA LEU A 478 -4.96 -23.85 -5.04
C LEU A 478 -5.26 -24.17 -6.51
N ASN A 479 -4.82 -23.31 -7.41
CA ASN A 479 -4.98 -23.53 -8.84
C ASN A 479 -3.66 -23.95 -9.48
N LEU A 480 -3.60 -25.19 -9.95
CA LEU A 480 -2.45 -25.76 -10.64
C LEU A 480 -2.88 -26.42 -11.96
N LYS A 481 -3.98 -25.98 -12.55
CA LYS A 481 -4.47 -26.51 -13.82
C LYS A 481 -3.52 -26.16 -14.97
N GLY A 482 -3.52 -26.96 -16.03
CA GLY A 482 -2.72 -26.62 -17.22
C GLY A 482 -1.24 -26.92 -17.11
N ASN A 483 -0.78 -27.67 -16.10
CA ASN A 483 0.64 -27.97 -15.90
C ASN A 483 1.08 -29.26 -16.64
N LYS A 484 2.33 -29.71 -16.40
CA LYS A 484 2.88 -30.96 -16.92
C LYS A 484 3.05 -32.00 -15.81
N PHE A 485 2.16 -31.99 -14.83
CA PHE A 485 2.19 -32.99 -13.77
C PHE A 485 1.90 -34.38 -14.31
N SER A 486 2.71 -35.35 -13.90
CA SER A 486 2.42 -36.75 -14.16
C SER A 486 1.25 -37.22 -13.29
N VAL A 487 0.68 -38.39 -13.62
CA VAL A 487 -0.32 -39.05 -12.75
C VAL A 487 0.22 -39.25 -11.33
N GLU A 488 1.50 -39.59 -11.21
CA GLU A 488 2.18 -39.74 -9.91
C GLU A 488 2.21 -38.42 -9.13
N GLU A 489 2.57 -37.31 -9.78
CA GLU A 489 2.61 -36.01 -9.11
C GLU A 489 1.21 -35.53 -8.70
N VAL A 490 0.20 -35.70 -9.56
CA VAL A 490 -1.20 -35.41 -9.20
C VAL A 490 -1.63 -36.22 -7.98
N ASN A 491 -1.28 -37.51 -7.94
CA ASN A 491 -1.55 -38.36 -6.78
C ASN A 491 -0.84 -37.86 -5.52
N ASN A 492 0.44 -37.48 -5.61
CA ASN A 492 1.22 -36.97 -4.49
C ASN A 492 0.63 -35.66 -3.93
N ILE A 493 0.24 -34.73 -4.80
CA ILE A 493 -0.43 -33.48 -4.41
C ILE A 493 -1.70 -33.77 -3.61
N LEU A 494 -2.57 -34.65 -4.13
CA LEU A 494 -3.82 -35.02 -3.47
C LEU A 494 -3.59 -35.69 -2.11
N ILE A 495 -2.61 -36.59 -2.03
CA ILE A 495 -2.24 -37.28 -0.79
C ILE A 495 -1.71 -36.31 0.24
N ASP A 496 -0.86 -35.37 -0.15
CA ASP A 496 -0.31 -34.37 0.77
C ASP A 496 -1.39 -33.40 1.27
N LEU A 497 -2.28 -32.95 0.39
CA LEU A 497 -3.42 -32.11 0.78
C LEU A 497 -4.36 -32.82 1.76
N ASP A 498 -4.59 -34.13 1.60
CA ASP A 498 -5.46 -34.91 2.48
C ASP A 498 -4.90 -35.06 3.91
N LYS A 499 -3.58 -34.92 4.08
CA LYS A 499 -2.91 -34.91 5.39
C LYS A 499 -2.99 -33.56 6.11
N LEU A 500 -3.38 -32.50 5.42
CA LEU A 500 -3.46 -31.15 5.95
C LEU A 500 -4.88 -30.80 6.41
N GLU A 501 -4.97 -29.84 7.33
CA GLU A 501 -6.24 -29.35 7.86
C GLU A 501 -6.61 -28.00 7.23
N PHE A 502 -7.77 -27.95 6.57
CA PHE A 502 -8.32 -26.75 5.96
C PHE A 502 -9.77 -26.55 6.42
N THR A 503 -10.19 -25.29 6.53
CA THR A 503 -11.60 -24.95 6.83
C THR A 503 -12.47 -24.93 5.57
N SER A 504 -11.89 -24.56 4.43
CA SER A 504 -12.49 -24.58 3.10
C SER A 504 -11.36 -24.64 2.08
N LEU A 505 -11.49 -25.46 1.04
CA LEU A 505 -10.48 -25.55 -0.01
C LEU A 505 -11.11 -25.81 -1.38
N SER A 506 -10.62 -25.10 -2.39
CA SER A 506 -10.86 -25.36 -3.81
C SER A 506 -9.54 -25.67 -4.50
N VAL A 507 -9.46 -26.81 -5.19
CA VAL A 507 -8.27 -27.29 -5.87
C VAL A 507 -8.59 -27.56 -7.34
N GLU A 508 -7.85 -26.92 -8.24
CA GLU A 508 -7.92 -27.14 -9.68
C GLU A 508 -6.63 -27.80 -10.16
N LEU A 509 -6.72 -29.06 -10.59
CA LEU A 509 -5.62 -29.90 -11.10
C LEU A 509 -5.93 -30.46 -12.50
N ASN A 510 -6.96 -29.95 -13.17
CA ASN A 510 -7.37 -30.40 -14.51
C ASN A 510 -6.55 -29.76 -15.64
N ASN A 511 -6.83 -30.19 -16.86
CA ASN A 511 -6.18 -29.77 -18.10
C ASN A 511 -4.66 -29.98 -18.08
N GLN A 512 -4.13 -31.03 -17.43
CA GLN A 512 -2.69 -31.31 -17.50
C GLN A 512 -2.30 -31.67 -18.93
N ASN A 513 -1.04 -31.45 -19.29
CA ASN A 513 -0.50 -31.77 -20.61
C ASN A 513 0.77 -32.64 -20.51
N PRO A 514 0.68 -33.97 -20.72
CA PRO A 514 -0.52 -34.72 -21.09
C PRO A 514 -1.54 -34.83 -19.93
N PRO A 515 -2.82 -35.18 -20.22
CA PRO A 515 -3.83 -35.38 -19.18
C PRO A 515 -3.39 -36.39 -18.12
N ALA A 516 -3.61 -36.06 -16.84
CA ALA A 516 -3.15 -36.83 -15.69
C ALA A 516 -4.31 -37.16 -14.74
N VAL A 517 -5.03 -38.23 -15.06
CA VAL A 517 -6.17 -38.72 -14.27
C VAL A 517 -5.65 -39.39 -12.98
N PRO A 518 -6.09 -38.97 -11.78
CA PRO A 518 -5.64 -39.58 -10.53
C PRO A 518 -6.03 -41.05 -10.42
N THR A 519 -5.18 -41.86 -9.78
CA THR A 519 -5.35 -43.32 -9.63
C THR A 519 -4.97 -43.78 -8.22
N GLY A 520 -5.38 -45.00 -7.85
CA GLY A 520 -4.96 -45.65 -6.60
C GLY A 520 -5.16 -44.79 -5.35
N ALA A 521 -4.09 -44.60 -4.57
CA ALA A 521 -4.13 -43.81 -3.33
C ALA A 521 -4.45 -42.33 -3.56
N GLY A 522 -4.08 -41.75 -4.71
CA GLY A 522 -4.41 -40.37 -5.04
C GLY A 522 -5.89 -40.19 -5.35
N LEU A 523 -6.50 -41.14 -6.06
CA LEU A 523 -7.95 -41.16 -6.28
C LEU A 523 -8.71 -41.28 -4.95
N ALA A 524 -8.27 -42.18 -4.05
CA ALA A 524 -8.86 -42.30 -2.73
C ALA A 524 -8.69 -41.02 -1.89
N ALA A 525 -7.56 -40.31 -2.01
CA ALA A 525 -7.35 -39.02 -1.36
C ALA A 525 -8.28 -37.93 -1.92
N LYS A 526 -8.48 -37.88 -3.25
CA LYS A 526 -9.46 -37.00 -3.88
C LYS A 526 -10.87 -37.23 -3.31
N GLU A 527 -11.31 -38.49 -3.21
CA GLU A 527 -12.63 -38.82 -2.67
C GLU A 527 -12.79 -38.38 -1.20
N ARG A 528 -11.76 -38.57 -0.37
CA ARG A 528 -11.77 -38.10 1.02
C ARG A 528 -11.80 -36.57 1.13
N LEU A 529 -11.06 -35.86 0.28
CA LEU A 529 -11.10 -34.39 0.21
C LEU A 529 -12.49 -33.89 -0.20
N ILE A 530 -13.13 -34.52 -1.18
CA ILE A 530 -14.51 -34.20 -1.59
C ILE A 530 -15.49 -34.50 -0.44
N ALA A 531 -15.33 -35.62 0.27
CA ALA A 531 -16.15 -35.97 1.43
C ALA A 531 -16.00 -34.98 2.60
N LYS A 532 -14.84 -34.31 2.72
CA LYS A 532 -14.62 -33.17 3.65
C LYS A 532 -15.34 -31.88 3.19
N GLY A 533 -16.00 -31.87 2.03
CA GLY A 533 -16.72 -30.72 1.48
C GLY A 533 -15.86 -29.78 0.61
N PHE A 534 -14.66 -30.21 0.20
CA PHE A 534 -13.77 -29.42 -0.64
C PHE A 534 -14.10 -29.58 -2.13
N SER A 535 -13.87 -28.53 -2.92
CA SER A 535 -14.05 -28.57 -4.37
C SER A 535 -12.76 -29.04 -5.02
N ILE A 536 -12.72 -30.27 -5.54
CA ILE A 536 -11.52 -30.86 -6.16
C ILE A 536 -11.80 -31.19 -7.62
N THR A 537 -11.15 -30.50 -8.54
CA THR A 537 -11.23 -30.75 -9.99
C THR A 537 -9.91 -31.36 -10.49
N THR A 538 -9.97 -32.47 -11.22
CA THR A 538 -8.81 -33.13 -11.84
C THR A 538 -9.16 -33.49 -13.28
N ASP A 539 -8.17 -33.95 -14.05
CA ASP A 539 -8.48 -34.60 -15.32
C ASP A 539 -9.40 -35.80 -15.11
N THR A 540 -10.28 -36.00 -16.08
CA THR A 540 -11.19 -37.14 -16.16
C THR A 540 -10.70 -38.09 -17.24
N ALA A 541 -10.98 -39.39 -17.06
CA ALA A 541 -10.80 -40.33 -18.16
C ALA A 541 -11.58 -39.83 -19.38
N ALA A 542 -11.03 -39.99 -20.58
CA ALA A 542 -11.79 -39.77 -21.80
C ALA A 542 -13.06 -40.63 -21.70
N VAL A 543 -14.22 -40.02 -21.91
CA VAL A 543 -15.46 -40.78 -22.09
C VAL A 543 -15.30 -41.47 -23.44
N GLU A 544 -15.01 -42.78 -23.43
CA GLU A 544 -14.96 -43.61 -24.64
C GLU A 544 -16.32 -43.71 -25.33
#